data_AF-A0A3P7K3Y8-F1
#
_entry.id   AF-A0A3P7K3Y8-F1
#
_cell.length_a   1.000
_cell.length_b   1.000
_cell.length_c   1.000
_cell.angle_alpha   90.00
_cell.angle_beta   90.00
_cell.angle_gamma   90.00
#
_symmetry.space_group_name_H-M   'P 1'
#
loop_
_entity.id
_entity.type
_entity.pdbx_description
1 polymer ?
#
loop_
_entity_poly.entity_id
_entity_poly.type
_entity_poly.pdbx_seq_one_letter_code
_entity_poly.pdbx_strand_id
1 'polypeptide(L)'
;MYRESLTSLMGMLHTTHPHFIRCIIPNEKKTSGLIDAPLVLNQASKRMLERLVNENQISEDKFKIGANKVFFRAGVVAKMEELRDAALTKVIIKFQSILRCYLVQESYETTKGDND
;
A
#
# COMPACT_ATOMS: atom_id res chain seq x y z
N MET A 1 -26.91 -0.03 -23.83
CA MET A 1 -26.44 -1.36 -23.37
C MET A 1 -25.05 -1.33 -22.73
N TYR A 2 -23.90 -1.32 -23.44
CA TYR A 2 -22.58 -1.48 -22.80
C TYR A 2 -22.24 -0.41 -21.73
N ARG A 3 -22.56 0.86 -22.01
CA ARG A 3 -22.34 1.96 -21.04
C ARG A 3 -23.21 1.83 -19.79
N GLU A 4 -24.43 1.36 -19.91
CA GLU A 4 -25.35 1.17 -18.77
C GLU A 4 -24.89 0.01 -17.89
N SER A 5 -24.43 -1.09 -18.50
CA SER A 5 -23.84 -2.22 -17.78
C SER A 5 -22.59 -1.82 -16.99
N LEU A 6 -21.72 -0.97 -17.58
CA LEU A 6 -20.53 -0.44 -16.90
C LEU A 6 -20.91 0.49 -15.74
N THR A 7 -21.86 1.40 -15.94
CA THR A 7 -22.31 2.33 -14.88
C THR A 7 -22.93 1.57 -13.70
N SER A 8 -23.72 0.52 -13.98
CA SER A 8 -24.29 -0.35 -12.94
C SER A 8 -23.21 -1.09 -12.14
N LEU A 9 -22.21 -1.65 -12.83
CA LEU A 9 -21.08 -2.34 -12.21
C LEU A 9 -20.24 -1.39 -11.32
N MET A 10 -19.94 -0.18 -11.80
CA MET A 10 -19.20 0.81 -11.03
C MET A 10 -19.98 1.27 -9.79
N GLY A 11 -21.30 1.40 -9.89
CA GLY A 11 -22.16 1.70 -8.74
C GLY A 11 -22.04 0.66 -7.62
N MET A 12 -22.01 -0.64 -7.97
CA MET A 12 -21.84 -1.73 -7.00
C MET A 12 -20.41 -1.81 -6.42
N LEU A 13 -19.40 -1.53 -7.23
CA LEU A 13 -18.01 -1.47 -6.76
C LEU A 13 -17.76 -0.31 -5.79
N HIS A 14 -18.44 0.82 -5.97
CA HIS A 14 -18.28 2.00 -5.12
C HIS A 14 -18.95 1.84 -3.74
N THR A 15 -19.91 0.94 -3.58
CA THR A 15 -20.57 0.67 -2.28
C THR A 15 -19.84 -0.37 -1.43
N THR A 16 -18.82 -1.03 -1.97
CA THR A 16 -18.07 -2.10 -1.30
C THR A 16 -16.63 -1.68 -0.99
N HIS A 17 -15.97 -2.39 -0.08
CA HIS A 17 -14.55 -2.18 0.20
C HIS A 17 -13.69 -2.91 -0.84
N PRO A 18 -12.88 -2.21 -1.67
CA PRO A 18 -12.19 -2.83 -2.77
C PRO A 18 -10.97 -3.64 -2.30
N HIS A 19 -10.85 -4.88 -2.78
CA HIS A 19 -9.65 -5.71 -2.64
C HIS A 19 -8.97 -5.84 -4.01
N PHE A 20 -7.70 -5.42 -4.12
CA PHE A 20 -6.98 -5.39 -5.38
C PHE A 20 -6.01 -6.58 -5.52
N ILE A 21 -6.38 -7.57 -6.34
CA ILE A 21 -5.50 -8.69 -6.73
C ILE A 21 -4.90 -8.37 -8.10
N ARG A 22 -3.58 -8.55 -8.25
CA ARG A 22 -2.89 -8.24 -9.52
C ARG A 22 -2.08 -9.42 -10.04
N CYS A 23 -2.55 -10.03 -11.13
CA CYS A 23 -2.01 -11.28 -11.71
C CYS A 23 -0.63 -11.11 -12.36
N ILE A 24 0.41 -11.81 -11.92
CA ILE A 24 1.75 -11.71 -12.51
C ILE A 24 1.92 -12.75 -13.62
N ILE A 25 2.53 -12.36 -14.74
CA ILE A 25 2.91 -13.26 -15.82
C ILE A 25 4.35 -13.71 -15.55
N PRO A 26 4.59 -15.00 -15.28
CA PRO A 26 5.91 -15.49 -14.91
C PRO A 26 6.87 -15.56 -16.11
N ASN A 27 6.38 -15.75 -17.33
CA ASN A 27 7.20 -15.79 -18.55
C ASN A 27 6.33 -15.58 -19.81
N GLU A 28 6.95 -15.12 -20.91
CA GLU A 28 6.27 -14.93 -22.20
C GLU A 28 6.06 -16.25 -22.98
N LYS A 29 6.91 -17.25 -22.72
CA LYS A 29 6.90 -18.56 -23.41
C LYS A 29 5.81 -19.52 -22.92
N LYS A 30 4.96 -19.07 -21.97
CA LYS A 30 3.88 -19.83 -21.32
C LYS A 30 4.32 -21.21 -20.79
N THR A 31 5.58 -21.35 -20.41
CA THR A 31 6.15 -22.61 -19.92
C THR A 31 6.01 -22.67 -18.40
N SER A 32 5.50 -23.78 -17.86
CA SER A 32 5.43 -23.98 -16.42
C SER A 32 6.83 -24.09 -15.79
N GLY A 33 7.01 -23.55 -14.58
CA GLY A 33 8.27 -23.62 -13.82
C GLY A 33 9.36 -22.61 -14.24
N LEU A 34 9.19 -21.90 -15.36
CA LEU A 34 10.13 -20.86 -15.78
C LEU A 34 9.67 -19.49 -15.25
N ILE A 35 10.53 -18.83 -14.47
CA ILE A 35 10.29 -17.47 -13.96
C ILE A 35 11.30 -16.54 -14.59
N ASP A 36 10.80 -15.59 -15.38
CA ASP A 36 11.58 -14.51 -15.95
C ASP A 36 11.63 -13.33 -14.97
N ALA A 37 12.72 -13.28 -14.19
CA ALA A 37 12.92 -12.29 -13.13
C ALA A 37 12.75 -10.83 -13.61
N PRO A 38 13.36 -10.36 -14.71
CA PRO A 38 13.16 -9.00 -15.19
C PRO A 38 11.71 -8.71 -15.63
N LEU A 39 11.01 -9.66 -16.23
CA LEU A 39 9.59 -9.50 -16.61
C LEU A 39 8.71 -9.31 -15.37
N VAL A 40 8.87 -10.19 -14.39
CA VAL A 40 8.11 -10.15 -13.13
C VAL A 40 8.40 -8.87 -12.36
N LEU A 41 9.68 -8.48 -12.27
CA LEU A 41 10.10 -7.27 -11.55
C LEU A 41 9.54 -6.00 -12.20
N ASN A 42 9.59 -5.90 -13.52
CA ASN A 42 9.02 -4.77 -14.26
C ASN A 42 7.50 -4.71 -14.05
N GLN A 43 6.81 -5.85 -14.14
CA GLN A 43 5.37 -5.90 -13.96
C GLN A 43 4.93 -5.52 -12.54
N ALA A 44 5.63 -5.99 -11.51
CA ALA A 44 5.35 -5.62 -10.12
C ALA A 44 5.59 -4.12 -9.89
N SER A 45 6.74 -3.60 -10.33
CA SER A 45 7.12 -2.20 -10.16
C SER A 45 6.15 -1.26 -10.86
N LYS A 46 5.81 -1.55 -12.12
CA LYS A 46 4.86 -0.74 -12.92
C LYS A 46 3.50 -0.64 -12.24
N ARG A 47 3.00 -1.77 -11.72
CA ARG A 47 1.69 -1.82 -11.06
C ARG A 47 1.64 -1.07 -9.74
N MET A 48 2.73 -1.12 -8.96
CA MET A 48 2.84 -0.34 -7.73
C MET A 48 2.89 1.16 -8.05
N LEU A 49 3.67 1.57 -9.05
CA LEU A 49 3.79 2.96 -9.47
C LEU A 49 2.49 3.51 -10.04
N GLU A 50 1.77 2.75 -10.87
CA GLU A 50 0.44 3.15 -11.38
C GLU A 50 -0.56 3.42 -10.24
N ARG A 51 -0.50 2.65 -9.15
CA ARG A 51 -1.36 2.89 -7.98
C ARG A 51 -1.02 4.22 -7.30
N LEU A 52 0.26 4.50 -7.11
CA LEU A 52 0.75 5.76 -6.54
C LEU A 52 0.39 6.98 -7.41
N VAL A 53 0.39 6.81 -8.73
CA VAL A 53 -0.06 7.84 -9.69
C VAL A 53 -1.57 8.07 -9.55
N ASN A 54 -2.38 7.01 -9.45
CA ASN A 54 -3.83 7.13 -9.29
C ASN A 54 -4.24 7.78 -7.95
N GLU A 55 -3.47 7.54 -6.89
CA GLU A 55 -3.62 8.22 -5.59
C GLU A 55 -3.09 9.68 -5.63
N ASN A 56 -2.71 10.18 -6.82
CA ASN A 56 -2.24 11.54 -7.11
C ASN A 56 -1.00 11.97 -6.31
N GLN A 57 -0.21 11.00 -5.85
CA GLN A 57 0.96 11.25 -5.01
C GLN A 57 2.19 11.63 -5.86
N ILE A 58 2.27 11.12 -7.09
CA ILE A 58 3.43 11.26 -7.98
C ILE A 58 2.94 11.41 -9.43
N SER A 59 3.55 12.32 -10.19
CA SER A 59 3.30 12.51 -11.62
C SER A 59 4.20 11.59 -12.45
N GLU A 60 3.71 11.04 -13.56
CA GLU A 60 4.42 10.08 -14.43
C GLU A 60 5.81 10.56 -14.88
N ASP A 61 6.01 11.88 -15.06
CA ASP A 61 7.30 12.44 -15.48
C ASP A 61 8.41 12.38 -14.42
N LYS A 62 8.08 12.02 -13.17
CA LYS A 62 9.00 12.04 -12.03
C LYS A 62 9.73 10.72 -11.81
N PHE A 63 9.32 9.64 -12.48
CA PHE A 63 9.95 8.32 -12.37
C PHE A 63 10.11 7.66 -13.75
N LYS A 64 11.10 6.77 -13.87
CA LYS A 64 11.30 5.93 -15.06
C LYS A 64 11.61 4.51 -14.60
N ILE A 65 10.99 3.52 -15.25
CA ILE A 65 11.22 2.11 -14.95
C ILE A 65 12.29 1.59 -15.91
N GLY A 66 13.45 1.21 -15.38
CA GLY A 66 14.47 0.45 -16.10
C GLY A 66 14.28 -1.06 -15.92
N ALA A 67 15.08 -1.87 -16.61
CA ALA A 67 14.94 -3.33 -16.63
C ALA A 67 14.98 -3.97 -15.22
N ASN A 68 15.89 -3.50 -14.36
CA ASN A 68 16.08 -4.05 -13.02
C ASN A 68 15.90 -3.03 -11.89
N LYS A 69 15.65 -1.76 -12.20
CA LYS A 69 15.62 -0.66 -11.22
C LYS A 69 14.69 0.45 -11.66
N VAL A 70 14.01 1.07 -10.70
CA VAL A 70 13.22 2.28 -10.91
C VAL A 70 14.10 3.50 -10.60
N PHE A 71 14.15 4.44 -11.54
CA PHE A 71 14.86 5.70 -11.42
C PHE A 71 13.88 6.81 -11.05
N PHE A 72 14.20 7.58 -10.02
CA PHE A 72 13.42 8.73 -9.60
C PHE A 72 14.21 10.01 -9.85
N ARG A 73 13.52 11.11 -10.19
CA ARG A 73 14.14 12.44 -10.15
C ARG A 73 14.53 12.80 -8.71
N ALA A 74 15.53 13.67 -8.58
CA ALA A 74 15.97 14.19 -7.28
C ALA A 74 14.78 14.78 -6.49
N GLY A 75 14.75 14.52 -5.18
CA GLY A 75 13.71 15.00 -4.26
C GLY A 75 12.41 14.19 -4.23
N VAL A 76 12.16 13.31 -5.21
CA VAL A 76 10.94 12.48 -5.23
C VAL A 76 10.95 11.44 -4.11
N VAL A 77 12.09 10.78 -3.91
CA VAL A 77 12.24 9.76 -2.86
C VAL A 77 12.08 10.38 -1.47
N ALA A 78 12.69 11.55 -1.23
CA ALA A 78 12.55 12.26 0.03
C ALA A 78 11.08 12.60 0.34
N LYS A 79 10.33 13.08 -0.66
CA LYS A 79 8.90 13.35 -0.51
C LYS A 79 8.08 12.08 -0.22
N MET A 80 8.40 10.96 -0.85
CA MET A 80 7.73 9.67 -0.55
C MET A 80 8.03 9.20 0.86
N GLU A 81 9.28 9.38 1.31
CA GLU A 81 9.73 9.02 2.64
C GLU A 81 9.02 9.86 3.72
N GLU A 82 8.88 11.17 3.51
CA GLU A 82 8.09 12.04 4.39
C GLU A 82 6.62 11.59 4.50
N LEU A 83 5.99 11.22 3.38
CA LEU A 83 4.60 10.73 3.38
C LEU A 83 4.45 9.40 4.11
N ARG A 84 5.42 8.50 3.91
CA ARG A 84 5.49 7.22 4.64
C ARG A 84 5.62 7.47 6.13
N ASP A 85 6.55 8.33 6.53
CA ASP A 85 6.85 8.59 7.94
C ASP A 85 5.67 9.29 8.62
N ALA A 86 4.96 10.20 7.94
CA ALA A 86 3.74 10.82 8.44
C ALA A 86 2.60 9.81 8.65
N ALA A 87 2.42 8.86 7.73
CA ALA A 87 1.41 7.80 7.86
C ALA A 87 1.75 6.82 8.98
N LEU A 88 3.01 6.38 9.05
CA LEU A 88 3.51 5.50 10.12
C LEU A 88 3.38 6.16 11.49
N THR A 89 3.73 7.45 11.59
CA THR A 89 3.62 8.20 12.84
C THR A 89 2.20 8.18 13.40
N LYS A 90 1.17 8.37 12.56
CA LYS A 90 -0.23 8.30 13.00
C LYS A 90 -0.61 6.93 13.56
N VAL A 91 -0.18 5.86 12.88
CA VAL A 91 -0.47 4.48 13.29
C VAL A 91 0.26 4.16 14.61
N ILE A 92 1.54 4.52 14.70
CA ILE A 92 2.37 4.29 15.89
C ILE A 92 1.83 5.06 17.09
N ILE A 93 1.48 6.34 16.94
CA ILE A 93 0.91 7.14 18.03
C ILE A 93 -0.39 6.51 18.53
N LYS A 94 -1.28 6.08 17.63
CA LYS A 94 -2.53 5.43 18.01
C LYS A 94 -2.28 4.12 18.76
N PHE A 95 -1.35 3.31 18.27
CA PHE A 95 -0.94 2.06 18.92
C PHE A 95 -0.33 2.29 20.30
N GLN A 96 0.63 3.22 20.40
CA GLN A 96 1.26 3.58 21.66
C GLN A 96 0.25 4.17 22.66
N SER A 97 -0.71 4.96 22.20
CA SER A 97 -1.78 5.49 23.06
C SER A 97 -2.62 4.38 23.68
N ILE A 98 -2.96 3.34 22.90
CA ILE A 98 -3.73 2.20 23.39
C ILE A 98 -2.92 1.40 24.41
N LEU A 99 -1.67 1.07 24.08
CA LEU A 99 -0.78 0.33 24.98
C LEU A 99 -0.55 1.07 26.30
N ARG A 100 -0.30 2.38 26.26
CA ARG A 100 -0.12 3.18 27.48
C ARG A 100 -1.38 3.22 28.34
N CYS A 101 -2.56 3.33 27.71
CA CYS A 101 -3.83 3.28 28.43
C CYS A 101 -4.01 1.93 29.14
N TYR A 102 -3.73 0.82 28.43
CA TYR A 102 -3.85 -0.53 28.97
C TYR A 102 -2.93 -0.79 30.17
N LEU A 103 -1.64 -0.44 30.06
CA LEU A 103 -0.67 -0.62 31.15
C LEU A 103 -1.07 0.14 32.42
N VAL A 104 -1.62 1.35 32.25
CA VAL A 104 -2.06 2.18 33.36
C VAL A 104 -3.28 1.55 34.05
N GLN A 105 -4.24 1.02 33.30
CA GLN A 105 -5.41 0.34 33.87
C GLN A 105 -4.99 -0.88 34.72
N GLU A 106 -4.08 -1.71 34.21
CA GLU A 106 -3.55 -2.89 34.93
C GLU A 106 -2.86 -2.50 36.25
N SER A 107 -2.09 -1.40 36.23
CA SER A 107 -1.45 -0.90 37.45
C SER A 107 -2.45 -0.37 38.48
N TYR A 108 -3.54 0.29 38.05
CA TYR A 108 -4.57 0.79 38.95
C TYR A 108 -5.36 -0.34 39.61
N GLU A 109 -5.68 -1.41 38.87
CA GLU A 109 -6.37 -2.59 39.39
C GLU A 109 -5.55 -3.27 40.50
N THR A 110 -4.22 -3.35 40.32
CA THR A 110 -3.32 -3.92 41.32
C THR A 110 -3.27 -3.08 42.60
N THR A 111 -3.11 -1.75 42.49
CA THR A 111 -3.09 -0.87 43.69
C THR A 111 -4.43 -0.76 44.43
N LYS A 112 -5.53 -1.13 43.80
CA LYS A 112 -6.86 -1.13 44.43
C LYS A 112 -7.13 -2.40 45.25
N GLY A 113 -6.46 -3.52 44.94
CA GLY A 113 -6.60 -4.79 45.65
C GLY A 113 -5.81 -4.92 46.96
N ASP A 114 -4.79 -4.08 47.18
CA ASP A 114 -3.95 -4.09 48.40
C ASP A 114 -4.44 -3.15 49.52
N ASN A 115 -5.51 -2.38 49.30
CA ASN A 115 -6.06 -1.39 50.26
C ASN A 115 -7.44 -1.77 50.85
N ASP A 116 -7.91 -3.01 50.68
CA ASP A 116 -9.07 -3.59 51.38
C ASP A 116 -8.65 -4.72 52.33
#